data_AF-A0AAU1C9H6-F1
#
_entry.id   AF-A0AAU1C9H6-F1
#
_cell.length_a   1.000
_cell.length_b   1.000
_cell.length_c   1.000
_cell.angle_alpha   90.00
_cell.angle_beta   90.00
_cell.angle_gamma   90.00
#
_symmetry.space_group_name_H-M   'P 1'
#
loop_
_entity.id
_entity.type
_entity.pdbx_description
1 polymer ?
#
loop_
_entity_poly.entity_id
_entity_poly.type
_entity_poly.pdbx_seq_one_letter_code
_entity_poly.pdbx_strand_id
1 'polypeptide(L)'
;MAERVHVAFCMDAFGPLNLPRCRRVGTWAAANNAEIACTPTNNSWLNRIEAQFTALRHLALDGTDHASHKEQGGMIRRYLIWRNKHAADDRLRAVVTRANVS
;
A
#
# COMPACT_ATOMS: atom_id res chain seq x y z
N MET A 1 -20.36 -9.98 -24.89
CA MET A 1 -20.20 -8.73 -24.13
C MET A 1 -19.00 -8.93 -23.22
N ALA A 2 -17.97 -8.08 -23.27
CA ALA A 2 -16.81 -8.23 -22.40
C ALA A 2 -17.19 -7.86 -20.95
N GLU A 3 -16.90 -8.75 -20.01
CA GLU A 3 -17.06 -8.48 -18.58
C GLU A 3 -16.17 -7.30 -18.19
N ARG A 4 -16.76 -6.21 -17.66
CA ARG A 4 -15.99 -5.08 -17.15
C ARG A 4 -15.54 -5.38 -15.73
N VAL A 5 -14.23 -5.45 -15.54
CA VAL A 5 -13.63 -5.57 -14.20
C VAL A 5 -14.00 -4.33 -13.37
N HIS A 6 -14.51 -4.55 -12.16
CA HIS A 6 -14.73 -3.53 -11.15
C HIS A 6 -13.56 -3.52 -10.19
N VAL A 7 -13.00 -2.34 -9.92
CA VAL A 7 -11.82 -2.19 -9.04
C VAL A 7 -12.21 -1.40 -7.81
N ALA A 8 -12.00 -1.96 -6.62
CA ALA A 8 -12.19 -1.27 -5.35
C ALA A 8 -10.83 -0.89 -4.72
N PHE A 9 -10.69 0.37 -4.35
CA PHE A 9 -9.54 0.90 -3.62
C PHE A 9 -9.91 1.09 -2.15
N CYS A 10 -9.26 0.35 -1.25
CA CYS A 10 -9.36 0.59 0.19
C CYS A 10 -8.25 1.55 0.63
N MET A 11 -8.62 2.70 1.19
CA MET A 11 -7.72 3.81 1.48
C MET A 11 -7.96 4.35 2.89
N ASP A 12 -6.98 5.01 3.48
CA ASP A 12 -7.24 5.81 4.68
C ASP A 12 -8.08 7.07 4.35
N ALA A 13 -8.70 7.67 5.37
CA ALA A 13 -9.50 8.88 5.24
C ALA A 13 -8.68 10.18 5.40
N PHE A 14 -7.34 10.12 5.35
CA PHE A 14 -6.46 11.26 5.64
C PHE A 14 -6.26 12.17 4.41
N GLY A 15 -6.20 13.48 4.66
CA GLY A 15 -5.87 14.47 3.65
C GLY A 15 -6.90 14.65 2.51
N PRO A 16 -6.47 15.05 1.30
CA PRO A 16 -7.35 15.38 0.18
C PRO A 16 -7.94 14.14 -0.51
N LEU A 17 -7.87 12.95 0.10
CA LEU A 17 -8.45 11.73 -0.44
C LEU A 17 -9.84 11.44 0.11
N ASN A 18 -10.27 12.21 1.11
CA ASN A 18 -11.63 12.16 1.64
C ASN A 18 -12.62 12.58 0.53
N LEU A 19 -13.42 11.63 0.03
CA LEU A 19 -14.26 11.78 -1.18
C LEU A 19 -15.16 13.03 -1.18
N PRO A 20 -15.83 13.42 -0.08
CA PRO A 20 -16.57 14.69 0.00
C PRO A 20 -15.71 15.92 -0.24
N ARG A 21 -14.43 15.88 0.15
CA ARG A 21 -13.48 17.00 0.02
C ARG A 21 -12.76 17.03 -1.33
N CYS A 22 -12.73 15.91 -2.07
CA CYS A 22 -12.00 15.81 -3.33
C CYS A 22 -12.84 15.26 -4.47
N ARG A 23 -13.63 16.16 -5.07
CA ARG A 23 -14.49 15.86 -6.22
C ARG A 23 -13.74 15.22 -7.39
N ARG A 24 -12.48 15.61 -7.63
CA ARG A 24 -11.64 15.07 -8.71
C ARG A 24 -11.49 13.55 -8.62
N VAL A 25 -11.27 13.02 -7.42
CA VAL A 25 -11.08 11.59 -7.17
C VAL A 25 -12.40 10.85 -7.33
N GLY A 26 -13.51 11.39 -6.81
CA GLY A 26 -14.85 10.82 -7.00
C GLY A 26 -15.28 10.77 -8.48
N THR A 27 -15.05 11.84 -9.24
CA THR A 27 -15.32 11.89 -10.68
C THR A 27 -14.51 10.87 -11.46
N TRP A 28 -13.22 10.73 -11.14
CA TRP A 28 -12.36 9.72 -11.77
C TRP A 28 -12.86 8.30 -11.47
N ALA A 29 -13.23 8.00 -10.22
CA ALA A 29 -13.72 6.68 -9.83
C ALA A 29 -14.99 6.28 -10.61
N ALA A 30 -15.96 7.20 -10.69
CA ALA A 30 -17.19 7.01 -11.46
C ALA A 30 -16.92 6.76 -12.96
N ALA A 31 -15.95 7.48 -13.55
CA ALA A 31 -15.59 7.33 -14.96
C ALA A 31 -14.86 6.00 -15.27
N ASN A 32 -14.25 5.35 -14.28
CA ASN A 32 -13.38 4.18 -14.46
C ASN A 32 -13.97 2.86 -13.92
N ASN A 33 -15.26 2.82 -13.58
CA ASN A 33 -15.87 1.65 -12.94
C ASN A 33 -15.09 1.23 -11.68
N ALA A 34 -14.69 2.22 -10.89
CA ALA A 34 -13.91 2.05 -9.68
C ALA A 34 -14.65 2.57 -8.46
N GLU A 35 -14.46 1.90 -7.33
CA GLU A 35 -14.99 2.28 -6.03
C GLU A 35 -13.84 2.69 -5.10
N ILE A 36 -14.09 3.67 -4.24
CA ILE A 36 -13.14 4.08 -3.21
C ILE A 36 -13.81 3.89 -1.85
N ALA A 37 -13.28 2.95 -1.06
CA ALA A 37 -13.71 2.66 0.29
C ALA A 37 -12.71 3.25 1.28
N CYS A 38 -13.13 4.27 2.04
CA CYS A 38 -12.29 4.88 3.07
C CYS A 38 -12.45 4.14 4.40
N THR A 39 -11.34 3.84 5.08
CA THR A 39 -11.38 3.38 6.47
C THR A 39 -11.83 4.51 7.40
N PRO A 40 -12.43 4.21 8.57
CA PRO A 40 -12.81 5.26 9.51
C PRO A 40 -11.59 6.04 10.03
N THR A 41 -11.78 7.32 10.36
CA THR A 41 -10.71 8.20 10.84
C THR A 41 -9.93 7.56 12.01
N ASN A 42 -8.61 7.68 11.98
CA ASN A 42 -7.68 7.11 12.97
C ASN A 42 -7.72 5.57 13.10
N ASN A 43 -8.20 4.85 12.08
CA ASN A 43 -8.15 3.38 12.03
C ASN A 43 -7.19 2.89 10.95
N SER A 44 -5.94 3.26 11.14
CA SER A 44 -4.82 2.97 10.23
C SER A 44 -4.60 1.45 10.08
N TRP A 45 -4.80 0.69 11.16
CA TRP A 45 -4.74 -0.78 11.22
C TRP A 45 -5.72 -1.50 10.26
N LEU A 46 -6.81 -0.86 9.82
CA LEU A 46 -7.70 -1.42 8.79
C LEU A 46 -7.13 -1.30 7.37
N ASN A 47 -6.14 -0.42 7.17
CA ASN A 47 -5.47 -0.24 5.90
C ASN A 47 -4.37 -1.29 5.72
N ARG A 48 -4.62 -2.30 4.89
CA ARG A 48 -3.71 -3.44 4.67
C ARG A 48 -2.31 -3.06 4.17
N ILE A 49 -2.15 -1.88 3.56
CA ILE A 49 -0.82 -1.43 3.11
C ILE A 49 0.09 -1.08 4.28
N GLU A 50 -0.46 -0.67 5.42
CA GLU A 50 0.34 -0.23 6.57
C GLU A 50 1.15 -1.36 7.19
N ALA A 51 0.58 -2.57 7.24
CA ALA A 51 1.29 -3.78 7.68
C ALA A 51 2.55 -4.08 6.83
N GLN A 52 2.62 -3.55 5.60
CA GLN A 52 3.77 -3.73 4.71
C GLN A 52 4.90 -2.71 4.99
N PHE A 53 4.61 -1.60 5.67
CA PHE A 53 5.58 -0.53 5.88
C PHE A 53 6.67 -0.89 6.90
N THR A 54 6.38 -1.75 7.88
CA THR A 54 7.38 -2.18 8.88
C THR A 54 8.59 -2.86 8.22
N ALA A 55 8.33 -3.87 7.38
CA ALA A 55 9.40 -4.58 6.69
C ALA A 55 10.14 -3.69 5.67
N LEU A 56 9.41 -2.82 4.95
CA LEU A 56 10.01 -1.83 4.05
C LEU A 56 10.96 -0.90 4.81
N ARG A 57 10.51 -0.38 5.96
CA ARG A 57 11.28 0.54 6.78
C ARG A 57 12.59 -0.11 7.23
N HIS A 58 12.52 -1.31 7.80
CA HIS A 58 13.71 -2.00 8.29
C HIS A 58 14.72 -2.33 7.19
N LEU A 59 14.26 -2.70 5.99
CA LEU A 59 15.15 -3.21 4.94
C LEU A 59 15.62 -2.15 3.94
N ALA A 60 14.90 -1.02 3.83
CA ALA A 60 15.21 0.02 2.85
C ALA A 60 15.51 1.39 3.47
N LEU A 61 15.13 1.65 4.72
CA LEU A 61 15.17 2.98 5.32
C LEU A 61 15.95 3.05 6.64
N ASP A 62 15.84 2.06 7.53
CA ASP A 62 16.53 2.06 8.82
C ASP A 62 18.02 1.79 8.63
N GLY A 63 18.86 2.51 9.39
CA GLY A 63 20.31 2.31 9.41
C GLY A 63 21.05 2.76 8.14
N THR A 64 20.34 3.37 7.18
CA THR A 64 20.92 3.85 5.91
C THR A 64 20.88 5.37 5.84
N ASP A 65 22.03 6.01 5.68
CA ASP A 65 22.14 7.43 5.33
C ASP A 65 22.23 7.55 3.81
N HIS A 66 21.06 7.57 3.14
CA HIS A 66 21.01 7.71 1.68
C HIS A 66 21.49 9.11 1.29
N ALA A 67 22.50 9.20 0.43
CA ALA A 67 23.06 10.48 0.01
C ALA A 67 22.09 11.28 -0.91
N SER A 68 21.02 10.64 -1.40
CA SER A 68 20.00 11.30 -2.22
C SER A 68 18.64 10.58 -2.20
N HIS A 69 17.58 11.30 -2.55
CA HIS A 69 16.26 10.70 -2.78
C HIS A 69 16.24 9.64 -3.89
N LYS A 70 17.12 9.77 -4.89
CA LYS A 70 17.25 8.78 -5.98
C LYS A 70 17.78 7.45 -5.43
N GLU A 71 18.74 7.51 -4.53
CA GLU A 71 19.31 6.33 -3.88
C GLU A 71 18.27 5.65 -2.97
N GLN A 72 17.59 6.42 -2.13
CA GLN A 72 16.50 5.94 -1.29
C GLN A 72 15.39 5.27 -2.13
N GLY A 73 14.94 5.92 -3.20
CA GLY A 73 13.96 5.36 -4.13
C GLY A 73 14.45 4.07 -4.81
N GLY A 74 15.75 3.98 -5.11
CA GLY A 74 16.39 2.77 -5.60
C GLY A 74 16.33 1.61 -4.61
N MET A 75 16.58 1.87 -3.32
CA MET A 75 16.48 0.86 -2.26
C MET A 75 15.05 0.37 -2.05
N ILE A 76 14.07 1.28 -2.02
CA ILE A 76 12.65 0.92 -1.97
C ILE A 76 12.29 0.00 -3.14
N ARG A 77 12.70 0.35 -4.37
CA ARG A 77 12.40 -0.45 -5.56
C ARG A 77 13.07 -1.82 -5.52
N ARG A 78 14.32 -1.91 -5.06
CA ARG A 78 15.03 -3.18 -4.87
C ARG A 78 14.28 -4.09 -3.90
N TYR A 79 13.85 -3.56 -2.75
CA TYR A 79 13.05 -4.30 -1.79
C TYR A 79 11.72 -4.78 -2.41
N LEU A 80 10.98 -3.92 -3.10
CA LEU A 80 9.70 -4.30 -3.71
C LEU A 80 9.86 -5.41 -4.76
N ILE A 81 10.90 -5.34 -5.60
CA ILE A 81 11.22 -6.38 -6.59
C ILE A 81 11.54 -7.69 -5.89
N TRP A 82 12.40 -7.66 -4.86
CA TRP A 82 12.74 -8.86 -4.10
C TRP A 82 11.49 -9.46 -3.43
N ARG A 83 10.71 -8.65 -2.70
CA ARG A 83 9.49 -9.10 -2.00
C ARG A 83 8.49 -9.73 -2.98
N ASN A 84 8.27 -9.12 -4.14
CA ASN A 84 7.33 -9.65 -5.12
C ASN A 84 7.83 -10.95 -5.77
N LYS A 85 9.14 -11.09 -5.99
CA LYS A 85 9.74 -12.36 -6.47
C LYS A 85 9.62 -13.49 -5.44
N HIS A 86 9.61 -13.16 -4.15
CA HIS A 86 9.53 -14.12 -3.05
C HIS A 86 8.15 -14.16 -2.39
N ALA A 87 7.10 -13.65 -3.05
CA ALA A 87 5.75 -13.59 -2.48
C ALA A 87 5.14 -14.97 -2.21
N ALA A 88 5.62 -16.00 -2.92
CA ALA A 88 5.21 -17.39 -2.75
C ALA A 88 6.16 -18.20 -1.85
N ASP A 89 7.17 -17.58 -1.23
CA ASP A 89 8.08 -18.28 -0.32
C ASP A 89 7.33 -18.64 0.98
N ASP A 90 7.11 -19.94 1.19
CA ASP A 90 6.33 -20.46 2.32
C ASP A 90 6.93 -20.10 3.69
N ARG A 91 8.27 -20.04 3.78
CA ARG A 91 8.96 -19.68 5.02
C ARG A 91 8.76 -18.19 5.31
N LEU A 92 8.86 -17.35 4.28
CA LEU A 92 8.61 -15.91 4.42
C LEU A 92 7.13 -15.63 4.76
N ARG A 93 6.19 -16.35 4.14
CA ARG A 93 4.76 -16.25 4.45
C ARG A 93 4.47 -16.65 5.89
N ALA A 94 5.08 -17.71 6.41
CA ALA A 94 4.92 -18.11 7.80
C ALA A 94 5.40 -17.03 8.80
N VAL A 95 6.54 -16.38 8.51
CA VAL A 95 7.07 -15.27 9.33
C VAL A 95 6.15 -14.05 9.27
N VAL A 96 5.73 -13.64 8.06
CA VAL A 96 4.83 -12.49 7.87
C VAL A 96 3.46 -12.73 8.52
N THR A 97 2.88 -13.92 8.35
CA THR A 97 1.62 -14.28 9.01
C THR A 97 1.75 -14.18 10.51
N ARG A 98 2.82 -14.72 11.12
CA ARG A 98 3.07 -14.61 12.56
C ARG A 98 3.20 -13.17 13.04
N ALA A 99 3.86 -12.29 12.28
CA ALA A 99 4.00 -10.88 12.63
C ALA A 99 2.67 -10.10 12.54
N ASN A 100 1.78 -10.52 11.63
CA ASN A 100 0.47 -9.88 11.41
C ASN A 100 -0.62 -10.31 12.42
N VAL A 101 -0.38 -11.25 13.34
CA VAL A 101 -1.34 -11.64 14.41
C VAL A 101 -1.09 -10.87 15.71
N SER A 102 -0.52 -9.67 15.63
CA SER A 102 -0.23 -8.80 16.78
C SER A 102 -1.31 -7.75 16.96
#